data_AF-K1SUH9-F1
#
_entry.id   AF-K1SUH9-F1
#
_cell.length_a   1.000
_cell.length_b   1.000
_cell.length_c   1.000
_cell.angle_alpha   90.00
_cell.angle_beta   90.00
_cell.angle_gamma   90.00
#
_symmetry.space_group_name_H-M   'P 1'
#
loop_
_entity.id
_entity.type
_entity.pdbx_description
1 polymer ?
#
loop_
_entity_poly.entity_id
_entity_poly.type
_entity_poly.pdbx_seq_one_letter_code
_entity_poly.pdbx_strand_id
1 'polypeptide(L)'
;YAENKESGYIINNNVAYEFEINDQGKLVTPDGATPNSDFVINNDNTMTVYNHKPDLEKDVTKRNDGKGTDEGNDTDYAVDDTVEYTLTIYVPENVAKLKTFKVVDTMNKNQLKHNINSVTISGKNADGQDVTFAANTDYTLTDTSDSNNSEITIDFKAGTSQDNLNAAAGKTITITYTATLQPGADTTTDGNVNEAH
;
A
#
# COMPACT_ATOMS: atom_id res chain seq x y z
N TYR A 1 5.55 -15.92 23.82
CA TYR A 1 6.13 -14.87 22.98
C TYR A 1 7.05 -15.56 21.99
N ALA A 2 6.63 -15.67 20.73
CA ALA A 2 7.40 -16.33 19.67
C ALA A 2 7.89 -15.26 18.67
N GLU A 3 9.13 -15.45 18.20
CA GLU A 3 9.79 -14.68 17.16
C GLU A 3 9.11 -14.98 15.82
N ASN A 4 8.30 -14.01 15.36
CA ASN A 4 7.78 -13.77 14.01
C ASN A 4 6.68 -12.71 14.19
N LYS A 5 7.08 -11.50 14.60
CA LYS A 5 6.15 -10.38 14.65
C LYS A 5 5.75 -10.09 13.21
N GLU A 6 4.59 -10.57 12.78
CA GLU A 6 3.87 -9.95 11.69
C GLU A 6 3.56 -8.51 12.09
N SER A 7 4.45 -7.59 11.74
CA SER A 7 4.26 -6.14 11.86
C SER A 7 3.35 -5.61 10.74
N GLY A 8 2.25 -6.33 10.46
CA GLY A 8 1.31 -5.98 9.40
C GLY A 8 0.00 -5.39 9.92
N TYR A 9 -0.22 -5.40 11.22
CA TYR A 9 -1.50 -5.03 11.80
C TYR A 9 -1.51 -3.60 12.34
N ILE A 10 -2.46 -2.80 11.87
CA ILE A 10 -2.66 -1.42 12.27
C ILE A 10 -3.64 -1.36 13.44
N ILE A 11 -3.08 -1.07 14.62
CA ILE A 11 -3.84 -0.72 15.83
C ILE A 11 -3.99 0.81 15.89
N ASN A 12 -5.20 1.29 16.16
CA ASN A 12 -5.45 2.71 16.41
C ASN A 12 -4.91 3.11 17.81
N ASN A 13 -3.68 3.59 17.86
CA ASN A 13 -3.03 3.99 19.12
C ASN A 13 -3.50 5.34 19.68
N ASN A 14 -4.43 6.03 19.01
CA ASN A 14 -4.91 7.36 19.42
C ASN A 14 -6.20 7.32 20.26
N VAL A 15 -6.79 6.15 20.47
CA VAL A 15 -8.04 5.99 21.25
C VAL A 15 -7.88 4.84 22.23
N ALA A 16 -8.32 5.04 23.48
CA ALA A 16 -8.32 3.98 24.48
C ALA A 16 -9.42 2.95 24.18
N TYR A 17 -9.16 1.69 24.52
CA TYR A 17 -10.20 0.66 24.63
C TYR A 17 -10.86 0.81 26.00
N GLU A 18 -11.87 1.68 26.10
CA GLU A 18 -12.56 2.00 27.35
C GLU A 18 -13.57 0.90 27.70
N PHE A 19 -13.35 0.19 28.81
CA PHE A 19 -14.25 -0.82 29.34
C PHE A 19 -14.29 -0.77 30.86
N GLU A 20 -15.41 -1.20 31.46
CA GLU A 20 -15.53 -1.45 32.88
C GLU A 20 -16.22 -2.80 33.16
N ILE A 21 -16.04 -3.30 34.38
CA ILE A 21 -16.81 -4.43 34.89
C ILE A 21 -17.83 -3.86 35.86
N ASN A 22 -19.11 -3.98 35.53
CA ASN A 22 -20.18 -3.47 36.38
C ASN A 22 -20.39 -4.37 37.62
N ASP A 23 -21.28 -3.93 38.53
CA ASP A 23 -21.58 -4.63 39.79
C ASP A 23 -22.12 -6.06 39.61
N GLN A 24 -22.59 -6.42 38.40
CA GLN A 24 -23.03 -7.76 38.03
C GLN A 24 -21.90 -8.64 37.45
N GLY A 25 -20.66 -8.13 37.41
CA GLY A 25 -19.51 -8.82 36.81
C GLY A 25 -19.53 -8.80 35.28
N LYS A 26 -20.34 -7.94 34.65
CA LYS A 26 -20.46 -7.83 33.20
C LYS A 26 -19.52 -6.76 32.64
N LEU A 27 -18.83 -7.08 31.55
CA LEU A 27 -18.09 -6.16 30.72
C LEU A 27 -19.08 -5.20 30.03
N VAL A 28 -18.88 -3.89 30.21
CA VAL A 28 -19.71 -2.84 29.64
C VAL A 28 -18.86 -1.64 29.20
N THR A 29 -19.42 -0.82 28.32
CA THR A 29 -18.84 0.47 27.95
C THR A 29 -19.13 1.48 29.06
N PRO A 30 -18.12 2.17 29.62
CA PRO A 30 -18.32 3.15 30.68
C PRO A 30 -19.20 4.33 30.22
N ASP A 31 -19.95 4.91 31.15
CA ASP A 31 -20.69 6.14 30.88
C ASP A 31 -19.75 7.28 30.51
N GLY A 32 -20.01 7.93 29.37
CA GLY A 32 -19.17 9.01 28.84
C GLY A 32 -17.93 8.56 28.07
N ALA A 33 -17.77 7.25 27.83
CA ALA A 33 -16.68 6.72 27.01
C ALA A 33 -16.70 7.35 25.61
N THR A 34 -15.50 7.57 25.07
CA THR A 34 -15.37 8.08 23.71
C THR A 34 -15.81 7.01 22.71
N PRO A 35 -16.73 7.29 21.77
CA PRO A 35 -17.12 6.31 20.76
C PRO A 35 -15.89 5.79 19.98
N ASN A 36 -15.70 4.48 19.99
CA ASN A 36 -14.59 3.82 19.32
C ASN A 36 -15.10 2.58 18.57
N SER A 37 -15.02 2.63 17.24
CA SER A 37 -15.45 1.55 16.35
C SER A 37 -14.45 0.40 16.24
N ASP A 38 -13.26 0.52 16.84
CA ASP A 38 -12.19 -0.48 16.71
C ASP A 38 -12.37 -1.65 17.69
N PHE A 39 -13.43 -1.64 18.49
CA PHE A 39 -13.81 -2.77 19.32
C PHE A 39 -15.31 -2.83 19.55
N VAL A 40 -15.77 -3.98 20.02
CA VAL A 40 -17.13 -4.17 20.55
C VAL A 40 -17.06 -5.01 21.82
N ILE A 41 -17.87 -4.63 22.81
CA ILE A 41 -18.12 -5.45 24.00
C ILE A 41 -19.33 -6.32 23.71
N ASN A 42 -19.13 -7.63 23.76
CA ASN A 42 -20.11 -8.63 23.39
C ASN A 42 -20.99 -8.99 24.59
N ASN A 43 -22.19 -9.52 24.31
CA ASN A 43 -23.13 -9.94 25.35
C ASN A 43 -22.66 -11.16 26.17
N ASP A 44 -21.68 -11.91 25.67
CA ASP A 44 -21.07 -13.09 26.31
C ASP A 44 -19.85 -12.74 27.20
N ASN A 45 -19.72 -11.47 27.60
CA ASN A 45 -18.62 -10.97 28.45
C ASN A 45 -17.24 -10.98 27.80
N THR A 46 -17.18 -11.03 26.46
CA THR A 46 -15.93 -10.89 25.70
C THR A 46 -15.82 -9.51 25.05
N MET A 47 -14.60 -9.15 24.63
CA MET A 47 -14.34 -7.96 23.82
C MET A 47 -13.67 -8.39 22.52
N THR A 48 -14.25 -7.99 21.39
CA THR A 48 -13.63 -8.17 20.07
C THR A 48 -12.93 -6.87 19.71
N VAL A 49 -11.65 -6.95 19.36
CA VAL A 49 -10.87 -5.82 18.83
C VAL A 49 -10.65 -6.06 17.33
N TYR A 50 -10.99 -5.06 16.52
CA TYR A 50 -10.78 -5.09 15.08
C TYR A 50 -9.40 -4.57 14.72
N ASN A 51 -8.72 -5.31 13.86
CA ASN A 51 -7.35 -5.04 13.48
C ASN A 51 -7.24 -5.16 11.96
N HIS A 52 -6.63 -4.17 11.31
CA HIS A 52 -6.60 -4.08 9.85
C HIS A 52 -5.17 -4.19 9.35
N LYS A 53 -4.94 -4.96 8.29
CA LYS A 53 -3.63 -5.10 7.66
C LYS A 53 -3.68 -4.53 6.25
N PRO A 54 -2.85 -3.53 5.89
CA PRO A 54 -2.65 -3.17 4.50
C PRO A 54 -1.90 -4.31 3.81
N ASP A 55 -2.11 -4.43 2.51
CA ASP A 55 -1.39 -5.40 1.68
C ASP A 55 -0.96 -4.74 0.37
N LEU A 56 0.10 -5.25 -0.24
CA LEU A 56 0.70 -4.71 -1.45
C LEU A 56 1.12 -5.86 -2.37
N GLU A 57 0.49 -5.92 -3.53
CA GLU A 57 0.86 -6.83 -4.62
C GLU A 57 1.53 -6.02 -5.74
N LYS A 58 2.53 -6.61 -6.39
CA LYS A 58 3.31 -5.99 -7.46
C LYS A 58 3.44 -6.95 -8.62
N ASP A 59 3.03 -6.50 -9.79
CA ASP A 59 3.09 -7.22 -11.06
C ASP A 59 3.86 -6.45 -12.12
N VAL A 60 4.40 -7.18 -13.10
CA VAL A 60 5.05 -6.62 -14.28
C VAL A 60 4.34 -7.15 -15.53
N THR A 61 4.07 -6.26 -16.48
CA THR A 61 3.42 -6.65 -17.74
C THR A 61 4.41 -7.42 -18.60
N LYS A 62 4.05 -8.61 -19.09
CA LYS A 62 4.93 -9.39 -19.99
C LYS A 62 5.08 -8.70 -21.34
N ARG A 63 6.25 -8.87 -21.99
CA ARG A 63 6.46 -8.40 -23.36
C ARG A 63 5.54 -9.13 -24.34
N ASN A 64 4.78 -8.39 -25.15
CA ASN A 64 3.81 -8.93 -26.12
C ASN A 64 4.44 -9.38 -27.46
N ASP A 65 5.63 -9.97 -27.46
CA ASP A 65 6.35 -10.38 -28.68
C ASP A 65 6.65 -11.89 -28.76
N GLY A 66 6.11 -12.69 -27.84
CA GLY A 66 6.29 -14.15 -27.83
C GLY A 66 7.66 -14.63 -27.34
N LYS A 67 8.44 -13.74 -26.70
CA LYS A 67 9.64 -14.10 -25.94
C LYS A 67 9.37 -13.97 -24.44
N GLY A 68 9.74 -15.00 -23.68
CA GLY A 68 9.48 -15.14 -22.24
C GLY A 68 8.54 -16.31 -21.95
N THR A 69 9.08 -17.38 -21.35
CA THR A 69 8.35 -18.62 -21.02
C THR A 69 8.06 -18.79 -19.54
N ASP A 70 8.43 -17.81 -18.72
CA ASP A 70 8.67 -18.10 -17.31
C ASP A 70 7.41 -17.92 -16.45
N GLU A 71 7.30 -18.80 -15.44
CA GLU A 71 6.24 -18.82 -14.44
C GLU A 71 6.55 -17.75 -13.36
N GLY A 72 5.62 -16.83 -13.09
CA GLY A 72 5.82 -15.72 -12.14
C GLY A 72 5.86 -14.33 -12.80
N ASN A 73 6.33 -13.34 -12.04
CA ASN A 73 6.51 -11.94 -12.48
C ASN A 73 7.89 -11.71 -13.15
N ASP A 74 8.46 -12.75 -13.75
CA ASP A 74 9.71 -12.67 -14.50
C ASP A 74 9.40 -12.49 -16.00
N THR A 75 10.11 -11.56 -16.65
CA THR A 75 9.85 -11.19 -18.04
C THR A 75 11.12 -10.70 -18.74
N ASP A 76 11.30 -11.13 -19.99
CA ASP A 76 12.48 -10.81 -20.79
C ASP A 76 12.34 -9.45 -21.48
N TYR A 77 13.26 -8.54 -21.19
CA TYR A 77 13.38 -7.23 -21.81
C TYR A 77 14.79 -7.00 -22.37
N ALA A 78 14.89 -6.19 -23.42
CA ALA A 78 16.14 -5.69 -23.96
C ALA A 78 16.50 -4.36 -23.29
N VAL A 79 17.79 -4.02 -23.30
CA VAL A 79 18.25 -2.69 -22.87
C VAL A 79 17.51 -1.61 -23.66
N ASP A 80 17.19 -0.51 -22.98
CA ASP A 80 16.37 0.62 -23.44
C ASP A 80 14.87 0.32 -23.63
N ASP A 81 14.42 -0.92 -23.40
CA ASP A 81 12.98 -1.20 -23.37
C ASP A 81 12.29 -0.50 -22.19
N THR A 82 11.02 -0.16 -22.41
CA THR A 82 10.12 0.31 -21.35
C THR A 82 9.41 -0.88 -20.73
N VAL A 83 9.61 -1.05 -19.43
CA VAL A 83 8.99 -2.08 -18.60
C VAL A 83 7.81 -1.44 -17.86
N GLU A 84 6.65 -2.06 -17.93
CA GLU A 84 5.41 -1.57 -17.28
C GLU A 84 5.13 -2.37 -16.01
N TYR A 85 4.83 -1.67 -14.93
CA TYR A 85 4.55 -2.26 -13.62
C TYR A 85 3.17 -1.84 -13.14
N THR A 86 2.53 -2.73 -12.39
CA THR A 86 1.27 -2.49 -11.69
C THR A 86 1.44 -2.84 -10.22
N LEU A 87 1.08 -1.91 -9.33
CA LEU A 87 0.94 -2.17 -7.89
C LEU A 87 -0.54 -2.17 -7.54
N THR A 88 -0.97 -3.16 -6.78
CA THR A 88 -2.30 -3.22 -6.18
C THR A 88 -2.18 -3.15 -4.67
N ILE A 89 -2.72 -2.08 -4.09
CA ILE A 89 -2.69 -1.83 -2.65
C ILE A 89 -4.06 -2.16 -2.08
N TYR A 90 -4.12 -3.00 -1.04
CA TYR A 90 -5.31 -3.14 -0.21
C TYR A 90 -5.34 -2.03 0.85
N VAL A 91 -6.35 -1.17 0.75
CA VAL A 91 -6.55 -0.03 1.66
C VAL A 91 -7.30 -0.52 2.91
N PRO A 92 -6.73 -0.36 4.11
CA PRO A 92 -7.41 -0.78 5.33
C PRO A 92 -8.65 0.09 5.60
N GLU A 93 -9.71 -0.48 6.16
CA GLU A 93 -10.95 0.24 6.46
C GLU A 93 -10.74 1.45 7.40
N ASN A 94 -9.73 1.37 8.27
CA ASN A 94 -9.37 2.45 9.20
C ASN A 94 -8.33 3.44 8.63
N VAL A 95 -8.13 3.51 7.31
CA VAL A 95 -7.12 4.37 6.66
C VAL A 95 -7.19 5.85 7.07
N ALA A 96 -8.40 6.36 7.36
CA ALA A 96 -8.61 7.74 7.81
C ALA A 96 -7.86 8.06 9.12
N LYS A 97 -7.61 7.05 9.96
CA LYS A 97 -6.93 7.19 11.26
C LYS A 97 -5.41 7.12 11.17
N LEU A 98 -4.86 6.74 10.00
CA LEU A 98 -3.41 6.61 9.82
C LEU A 98 -2.73 7.96 9.70
N LYS A 99 -1.54 8.07 10.30
CA LYS A 99 -0.63 9.21 10.10
C LYS A 99 0.13 9.12 8.79
N THR A 100 0.43 7.92 8.34
CA THR A 100 1.20 7.62 7.13
C THR A 100 0.48 6.54 6.34
N PHE A 101 0.43 6.71 5.03
CA PHE A 101 -0.02 5.69 4.09
C PHE A 101 0.66 6.02 2.77
N LYS A 102 1.78 5.34 2.52
CA LYS A 102 2.67 5.64 1.41
C LYS A 102 3.24 4.35 0.85
N VAL A 103 3.64 4.41 -0.41
CA VAL A 103 4.38 3.36 -1.11
C VAL A 103 5.74 3.91 -1.50
N VAL A 104 6.78 3.12 -1.25
CA VAL A 104 8.14 3.38 -1.72
C VAL A 104 8.49 2.28 -2.71
N ASP A 105 8.94 2.67 -3.90
CA ASP A 105 9.34 1.76 -4.97
C ASP A 105 10.79 2.03 -5.36
N THR A 106 11.64 1.00 -5.27
CA THR A 106 13.09 1.11 -5.36
C THR A 106 13.64 0.09 -6.37
N MET A 107 14.54 0.58 -7.22
CA MET A 107 15.28 -0.20 -8.22
C MET A 107 16.77 0.16 -8.15
N ASN A 108 17.65 -0.74 -8.59
CA ASN A 108 19.03 -0.36 -8.88
C ASN A 108 19.07 0.55 -10.12
N LYS A 109 19.52 1.79 -9.94
CA LYS A 109 19.51 2.85 -10.95
C LYS A 109 20.30 2.52 -12.22
N ASN A 110 21.34 1.70 -12.10
CA ASN A 110 22.18 1.30 -13.23
C ASN A 110 21.53 0.19 -14.06
N GLN A 111 20.50 -0.47 -13.54
CA GLN A 111 19.79 -1.59 -14.14
C GLN A 111 18.40 -1.16 -14.64
N LEU A 112 17.64 -0.45 -13.81
CA LEU A 112 16.31 0.05 -14.12
C LEU A 112 16.18 1.48 -13.59
N LYS A 113 15.49 2.32 -14.35
CA LYS A 113 15.23 3.70 -13.95
C LYS A 113 13.76 4.05 -14.12
N HIS A 114 13.14 4.53 -13.05
CA HIS A 114 11.75 4.99 -13.05
C HIS A 114 11.53 6.12 -14.07
N ASN A 115 10.43 6.02 -14.80
CA ASN A 115 9.87 7.13 -15.56
C ASN A 115 8.81 7.82 -14.70
N ILE A 116 9.23 8.73 -13.82
CA ILE A 116 8.35 9.33 -12.80
C ILE A 116 7.06 9.95 -13.37
N ASN A 117 7.10 10.51 -14.57
CA ASN A 117 5.94 11.13 -15.22
C ASN A 117 4.93 10.10 -15.78
N SER A 118 5.23 8.80 -15.74
CA SER A 118 4.33 7.73 -16.19
C SER A 118 3.42 7.21 -15.10
N VAL A 119 3.58 7.67 -13.85
CA VAL A 119 2.77 7.22 -12.72
C VAL A 119 1.31 7.64 -12.91
N THR A 120 0.40 6.67 -12.89
CA THR A 120 -1.05 6.90 -12.83
C THR A 120 -1.66 6.09 -11.70
N ILE A 121 -2.62 6.70 -11.01
CA ILE A 121 -3.22 6.12 -9.80
C ILE A 121 -4.74 6.17 -9.90
N SER A 122 -5.38 5.03 -9.69
CA SER A 122 -6.83 4.86 -9.67
C SER A 122 -7.24 3.97 -8.50
N GLY A 123 -8.53 3.93 -8.17
CA GLY A 123 -9.06 3.05 -7.14
C GLY A 123 -10.56 2.87 -7.27
N LYS A 124 -11.13 2.16 -6.31
CA LYS A 124 -12.57 1.91 -6.21
C LYS A 124 -13.13 2.47 -4.91
N ASN A 125 -14.27 3.14 -4.96
CA ASN A 125 -14.97 3.55 -3.74
C ASN A 125 -15.78 2.40 -3.11
N ALA A 126 -16.45 2.68 -1.98
CA ALA A 126 -17.32 1.72 -1.28
C ALA A 126 -18.36 1.04 -2.19
N ASP A 127 -18.91 1.79 -3.15
CA ASP A 127 -19.93 1.34 -4.12
C ASP A 127 -19.35 0.68 -5.39
N GLY A 128 -18.02 0.51 -5.45
CA GLY A 128 -17.31 -0.07 -6.59
C GLY A 128 -17.16 0.86 -7.80
N GLN A 129 -17.46 2.16 -7.64
CA GLN A 129 -17.24 3.16 -8.68
C GLN A 129 -15.76 3.56 -8.76
N ASP A 130 -15.32 3.94 -9.96
CA ASP A 130 -13.96 4.41 -10.20
C ASP A 130 -13.68 5.74 -9.48
N VAL A 131 -12.51 5.81 -8.86
CA VAL A 131 -11.94 7.00 -8.26
C VAL A 131 -10.58 7.26 -8.91
N THR A 132 -10.36 8.49 -9.37
CA THR A 132 -9.06 8.90 -9.91
C THR A 132 -8.35 9.77 -8.88
N PHE A 133 -7.05 9.54 -8.70
CA PHE A 133 -6.24 10.31 -7.76
C PHE A 133 -5.43 11.36 -8.51
N ALA A 134 -5.47 12.60 -8.04
CA ALA A 134 -4.73 13.71 -8.60
C ALA A 134 -3.46 14.02 -7.79
N ALA A 135 -2.32 14.12 -8.47
CA ALA A 135 -1.05 14.50 -7.85
C ALA A 135 -1.15 15.89 -7.19
N ASN A 136 -0.52 16.03 -6.02
CA ASN A 136 -0.53 17.19 -5.12
C ASN A 136 -1.90 17.52 -4.47
N THR A 137 -2.97 16.85 -4.89
CA THR A 137 -4.27 16.91 -4.22
C THR A 137 -4.47 15.70 -3.34
N ASP A 138 -4.47 14.50 -3.91
CA ASP A 138 -4.77 13.26 -3.19
C ASP A 138 -3.52 12.53 -2.69
N TYR A 139 -2.35 12.84 -3.28
CA TYR A 139 -1.06 12.29 -2.90
C TYR A 139 0.07 13.22 -3.32
N THR A 140 1.27 13.02 -2.77
CA THR A 140 2.51 13.59 -3.34
C THR A 140 3.34 12.49 -3.98
N LEU A 141 3.90 12.77 -5.15
CA LEU A 141 4.87 11.90 -5.83
C LEU A 141 6.24 12.58 -5.82
N THR A 142 7.24 11.89 -5.28
CA THR A 142 8.59 12.42 -5.11
C THR A 142 9.61 11.47 -5.71
N ASP A 143 10.57 11.98 -6.47
CA ASP A 143 11.80 11.28 -6.82
C ASP A 143 12.73 11.32 -5.62
N THR A 144 12.96 10.17 -4.98
CA THR A 144 13.85 10.02 -3.82
C THR A 144 15.12 9.25 -4.18
N SER A 145 15.43 9.14 -5.49
CA SER A 145 16.60 8.45 -6.00
C SER A 145 17.92 8.97 -5.41
N ASP A 146 18.86 8.07 -5.19
CA ASP A 146 20.23 8.37 -4.78
C ASP A 146 21.27 8.04 -5.87
N SER A 147 22.54 7.85 -5.51
CA SER A 147 23.60 7.49 -6.45
C SER A 147 23.49 6.06 -6.99
N ASN A 148 22.89 5.15 -6.23
CA ASN A 148 22.79 3.72 -6.51
C ASN A 148 21.36 3.31 -6.88
N ASN A 149 20.36 3.98 -6.31
CA ASN A 149 18.96 3.61 -6.40
C ASN A 149 18.18 4.61 -7.25
N SER A 150 17.29 4.09 -8.10
CA SER A 150 16.16 4.84 -8.63
C SER A 150 14.98 4.57 -7.69
N GLU A 151 14.50 5.61 -7.02
CA GLU A 151 13.45 5.46 -6.01
C GLU A 151 12.37 6.52 -6.21
N ILE A 152 11.11 6.10 -6.09
CA ILE A 152 9.96 7.00 -6.01
C ILE A 152 9.19 6.75 -4.73
N THR A 153 8.65 7.83 -4.15
CA THR A 153 7.73 7.77 -3.02
C THR A 153 6.39 8.37 -3.41
N ILE A 154 5.31 7.61 -3.20
CA ILE A 154 3.92 8.05 -3.34
C ILE A 154 3.31 8.10 -1.93
N ASP A 155 3.07 9.30 -1.42
CA ASP A 155 2.50 9.51 -0.09
C ASP A 155 1.08 10.06 -0.17
N PHE A 156 0.10 9.22 0.16
CA PHE A 156 -1.32 9.57 0.15
C PHE A 156 -1.73 10.43 1.35
N LYS A 157 -0.92 10.50 2.41
CA LYS A 157 -1.17 11.37 3.58
C LYS A 157 -0.55 12.76 3.44
N ALA A 158 0.33 12.95 2.47
CA ALA A 158 0.94 14.25 2.17
C ALA A 158 0.12 15.11 1.19
N GLY A 159 -0.94 14.55 0.57
CA GLY A 159 -1.88 15.30 -0.27
C GLY A 159 -2.65 16.38 0.52
N THR A 160 -3.17 17.38 -0.19
CA THR A 160 -4.00 18.44 0.40
C THR A 160 -5.45 18.00 0.70
N SER A 161 -5.93 16.92 0.09
CA SER A 161 -7.21 16.27 0.37
C SER A 161 -6.99 14.79 0.73
N GLN A 162 -7.92 14.25 1.52
CA GLN A 162 -7.96 12.85 1.93
C GLN A 162 -9.24 12.14 1.46
N ASP A 163 -10.10 12.83 0.71
CA ASP A 163 -11.44 12.34 0.36
C ASP A 163 -11.38 11.07 -0.48
N ASN A 164 -10.53 11.06 -1.52
CA ASN A 164 -10.37 9.90 -2.40
C ASN A 164 -9.74 8.71 -1.67
N LEU A 165 -8.76 8.96 -0.79
CA LEU A 165 -8.17 7.91 0.04
C LEU A 165 -9.19 7.31 1.00
N ASN A 166 -9.98 8.15 1.67
CA ASN A 166 -11.02 7.71 2.59
C ASN A 166 -12.16 6.98 1.87
N ALA A 167 -12.52 7.40 0.66
CA ALA A 167 -13.52 6.72 -0.16
C ALA A 167 -13.06 5.31 -0.58
N ALA A 168 -11.75 5.08 -0.72
CA ALA A 168 -11.16 3.79 -1.04
C ALA A 168 -10.96 2.87 0.18
N ALA A 169 -11.38 3.27 1.38
CA ALA A 169 -11.26 2.45 2.59
C ALA A 169 -11.89 1.05 2.42
N GLY A 170 -11.15 0.00 2.76
CA GLY A 170 -11.58 -1.40 2.60
C GLY A 170 -11.57 -1.91 1.15
N LYS A 171 -11.05 -1.12 0.20
CA LYS A 171 -10.99 -1.43 -1.24
C LYS A 171 -9.54 -1.41 -1.72
N THR A 172 -9.35 -1.44 -3.04
CA THR A 172 -8.02 -1.41 -3.67
C THR A 172 -7.72 -0.07 -4.35
N ILE A 173 -6.44 0.29 -4.32
CA ILE A 173 -5.82 1.33 -5.15
C ILE A 173 -4.88 0.63 -6.12
N THR A 174 -4.91 1.03 -7.39
CA THR A 174 -4.00 0.55 -8.44
C THR A 174 -3.07 1.69 -8.86
N ILE A 175 -1.77 1.41 -8.85
CA ILE A 175 -0.73 2.31 -9.35
C ILE A 175 -0.11 1.63 -10.56
N THR A 176 -0.06 2.32 -11.70
CA THR A 176 0.72 1.86 -12.86
C THR A 176 1.81 2.85 -13.16
N TYR A 177 2.98 2.34 -13.56
CA TYR A 177 4.12 3.17 -13.94
C TYR A 177 5.04 2.37 -14.86
N THR A 178 6.03 3.06 -15.42
CA THR A 178 7.05 2.44 -16.26
C THR A 178 8.45 2.73 -15.75
N ALA A 179 9.39 1.86 -16.09
CA ALA A 179 10.82 2.10 -15.98
C ALA A 179 11.53 1.72 -17.28
N THR A 180 12.71 2.27 -17.49
CA THR A 180 13.53 1.94 -18.65
C THR A 180 14.68 1.03 -18.21
N LEU A 181 14.84 -0.10 -18.89
CA LEU A 181 15.98 -1.00 -18.68
C LEU A 181 17.26 -0.30 -19.14
N GLN A 182 18.24 -0.18 -18.26
CA GLN A 182 19.45 0.62 -18.46
C GLN A 182 20.59 -0.22 -19.04
N PRO A 183 21.64 0.40 -19.60
CA PRO A 183 22.80 -0.32 -20.15
C PRO A 183 23.59 -1.17 -19.15
N GLY A 184 23.43 -0.92 -17.85
CA GLY A 184 24.03 -1.71 -16.78
C GLY A 184 23.14 -2.84 -16.27
N ALA A 185 22.07 -3.18 -17.01
CA ALA A 185 21.20 -4.30 -16.68
C ALA A 185 21.99 -5.60 -16.48
N ASP A 186 21.62 -6.35 -15.44
CA ASP A 186 22.12 -7.70 -15.26
C ASP A 186 21.56 -8.58 -16.38
N THR A 187 22.43 -9.46 -16.89
CA THR A 187 22.12 -10.43 -17.96
C THR A 187 22.22 -11.87 -17.46
N THR A 188 22.45 -12.05 -16.16
CA THR A 188 22.48 -13.34 -15.46
C THR A 188 21.11 -13.68 -14.88
N THR A 189 21.05 -14.79 -14.14
CA THR A 189 19.84 -15.25 -13.45
C THR A 189 19.43 -14.39 -12.25
N ASP A 190 20.31 -13.50 -11.77
CA ASP A 190 19.99 -12.60 -10.66
C ASP A 190 18.95 -11.54 -11.05
N GLY A 191 18.85 -11.24 -12.35
CA GLY A 191 17.82 -10.36 -12.92
C GLY A 191 17.95 -8.88 -12.54
N ASN A 192 16.93 -8.11 -12.91
CA ASN A 192 16.85 -6.67 -12.65
C ASN A 192 15.64 -6.42 -11.75
N VAL A 193 15.86 -6.48 -10.44
CA VAL A 193 14.78 -6.52 -9.45
C VAL A 193 14.19 -5.14 -9.21
N ASN A 194 12.90 -5.14 -8.97
CA ASN A 194 12.10 -3.96 -8.65
C ASN A 194 11.27 -4.21 -7.38
N GLU A 195 11.55 -3.50 -6.28
CA GLU A 195 10.96 -3.76 -4.96
C GLU A 195 10.01 -2.64 -4.53
N ALA A 196 8.85 -2.97 -3.98
CA ALA A 196 7.90 -2.00 -3.43
C ALA A 196 7.50 -2.37 -1.99
N HIS A 197 7.31 -1.37 -1.12
CA HIS A 197 6.91 -1.55 0.29
C HIS A 197 6.18 -0.33 0.88
#